data_AF-A0A498E2P6-F1
#
_entry.id   AF-A0A498E2P6-F1
#
_cell.length_a   1.000
_cell.length_b   1.000
_cell.length_c   1.000
_cell.angle_alpha   90.00
_cell.angle_beta   90.00
_cell.angle_gamma   90.00
#
_symmetry.space_group_name_H-M   'P 1'
#
loop_
_entity.id
_entity.type
_entity.pdbx_description
1 polymer ?
#
loop_
_entity_poly.entity_id
_entity_poly.type
_entity_poly.pdbx_seq_one_letter_code
_entity_poly.pdbx_strand_id
1 'polypeptide(L)'
;MKGKVNRAHIGQQLLTTIGNNHLESEVFDGFYVEGPHALKFGAILQDKTETYRLYYSFDGVGIDIIEDNIHIILTTSNNGTPFHQYLWLFIGQNSIRQIFDKETISEDNRIRISHKMMKENGESIGTFERHISKIMAFSS
;
A
#
# COMPACT_ATOMS: atom_id res chain seq x y z
N MET A 1 11.40 10.97 -9.97
CA MET A 1 10.67 12.19 -9.52
C MET A 1 9.85 11.83 -8.30
N LYS A 2 9.92 12.58 -7.19
CA LYS A 2 9.22 12.23 -5.95
C LYS A 2 7.77 12.73 -5.95
N GLY A 3 6.79 11.86 -5.73
CA GLY A 3 5.40 12.28 -5.55
C GLY A 3 5.27 13.08 -4.26
N LYS A 4 4.51 14.18 -4.26
CA LYS A 4 4.16 14.90 -3.02
C LYS A 4 2.87 14.33 -2.46
N VAL A 5 2.76 14.14 -1.14
CA VAL A 5 1.49 13.69 -0.56
C VAL A 5 0.42 14.76 -0.71
N ASN A 6 -0.72 14.42 -1.31
CA ASN A 6 -1.93 15.23 -1.30
C ASN A 6 -2.59 15.12 0.07
N ARG A 7 -2.23 16.03 0.98
CA ARG A 7 -2.70 16.03 2.38
C ARG A 7 -4.22 16.14 2.55
N ALA A 8 -4.98 16.47 1.50
CA ALA A 8 -6.44 16.45 1.55
C ALA A 8 -7.02 15.05 1.83
N HIS A 9 -6.24 13.98 1.61
CA HIS A 9 -6.66 12.61 1.88
C HIS A 9 -6.34 12.11 3.29
N ILE A 10 -5.66 12.90 4.12
CA ILE A 10 -5.39 12.52 5.52
C ILE A 10 -6.72 12.42 6.28
N GLY A 11 -6.92 11.30 6.99
CA GLY A 11 -8.16 10.99 7.71
C GLY A 11 -9.34 10.63 6.80
N GLN A 12 -9.12 10.53 5.48
CA GLN A 12 -10.13 10.07 4.54
C GLN A 12 -9.91 8.62 4.16
N GLN A 13 -11.01 7.93 3.87
CA GLN A 13 -11.02 6.56 3.38
C GLN A 13 -11.41 6.52 1.90
N LEU A 14 -10.58 5.89 1.07
CA LEU A 14 -10.89 5.60 -0.33
C LEU A 14 -11.42 4.16 -0.42
N LEU A 15 -12.71 4.03 -0.75
CA LEU A 15 -13.42 2.75 -0.83
C LEU A 15 -13.75 2.39 -2.28
N THR A 16 -13.42 1.17 -2.70
CA THR A 16 -13.84 0.62 -3.99
C THR A 16 -14.23 -0.84 -3.81
N THR A 17 -15.29 -1.30 -4.50
CA THR A 17 -15.71 -2.71 -4.49
C THR A 17 -15.42 -3.35 -5.84
N ILE A 18 -14.80 -4.52 -5.84
CA ILE A 18 -14.50 -5.33 -7.03
C ILE A 18 -15.05 -6.74 -6.82
N GLY A 19 -16.12 -7.09 -7.53
CA GLY A 19 -16.86 -8.31 -7.25
C GLY A 19 -17.34 -8.35 -5.80
N ASN A 20 -16.93 -9.37 -5.05
CA ASN A 20 -17.25 -9.52 -3.62
C ASN A 20 -16.17 -8.96 -2.68
N ASN A 21 -15.12 -8.32 -3.21
CA ASN A 21 -14.03 -7.77 -2.41
C ASN A 21 -14.22 -6.26 -2.22
N HIS A 22 -14.17 -5.81 -0.97
CA HIS A 22 -14.12 -4.39 -0.62
C HIS A 22 -12.66 -4.01 -0.41
N LEU A 23 -12.15 -3.08 -1.21
CA LEU A 23 -10.78 -2.58 -1.12
C LEU A 23 -10.80 -1.18 -0.52
N GLU A 24 -9.95 -0.97 0.49
CA GLU A 24 -9.91 0.28 1.25
C GLU A 24 -8.48 0.82 1.29
N SER A 25 -8.37 2.14 1.24
CA SER A 25 -7.12 2.84 1.48
C SER A 25 -7.32 3.99 2.44
N GLU A 26 -6.53 4.03 3.50
CA GLU A 26 -6.61 5.02 4.56
C GLU A 26 -5.25 5.73 4.69
N VAL A 27 -5.27 7.03 4.99
CA VAL A 27 -4.07 7.85 5.14
C VAL A 27 -4.08 8.55 6.49
N PHE A 28 -2.98 8.49 7.21
CA PHE A 28 -2.82 9.09 8.54
C PHE A 28 -1.54 9.91 8.62
N ASP A 29 -1.52 10.91 9.49
CA ASP A 29 -0.27 11.46 10.00
C ASP A 29 0.32 10.48 11.03
N GLY A 30 1.61 10.19 10.90
CA GLY A 30 2.36 9.28 11.77
C GLY A 30 2.91 8.05 11.06
N PHE A 31 3.26 7.05 11.88
CA PHE A 31 3.82 5.77 11.45
C PHE A 31 2.94 4.60 11.87
N TYR A 32 2.94 3.52 11.10
CA TYR A 32 2.02 2.40 11.34
C TYR A 32 2.14 1.82 12.75
N VAL A 33 3.38 1.55 13.18
CA VAL A 33 3.69 0.92 14.47
C VAL A 33 3.38 1.81 15.68
N GLU A 34 3.16 3.09 15.45
CA GLU A 34 2.75 4.05 16.48
C GLU A 34 1.22 4.25 16.49
N GLY A 35 0.52 3.81 15.43
CA GLY A 35 -0.91 3.99 15.24
C GLY A 35 -1.76 2.83 15.80
N PRO A 36 -3.04 3.10 16.13
CA PRO A 36 -3.97 2.08 16.64
C PRO A 36 -4.21 0.93 15.64
N HIS A 37 -3.90 1.15 14.36
CA HIS A 37 -4.06 0.17 13.29
C HIS A 37 -3.03 -0.96 13.35
N ALA A 38 -1.77 -0.72 13.75
CA ALA A 38 -0.77 -1.80 13.81
C ALA A 38 -1.16 -2.91 14.80
N LEU A 39 -1.77 -2.54 15.93
CA LEU A 39 -2.31 -3.51 16.89
C LEU A 39 -3.51 -4.28 16.32
N LYS A 40 -4.42 -3.59 15.64
CA LYS A 40 -5.63 -4.19 15.03
C LYS A 40 -5.27 -5.27 14.00
N PHE A 41 -4.22 -5.04 13.22
CA PHE A 41 -3.89 -5.89 12.07
C PHE A 41 -2.70 -6.83 12.29
N GLY A 42 -2.06 -6.84 13.47
CA GLY A 42 -0.93 -7.74 13.74
C GLY A 42 0.26 -7.48 12.80
N ALA A 43 0.60 -6.21 12.60
CA ALA A 43 1.57 -5.76 11.62
C ALA A 43 2.98 -6.34 11.82
N ILE A 44 3.62 -6.75 10.72
CA ILE A 44 5.01 -7.22 10.68
C ILE A 44 5.81 -6.30 9.74
N LEU A 45 6.89 -5.71 10.24
CA LEU A 45 7.83 -4.93 9.42
C LEU A 45 8.54 -5.86 8.43
N GLN A 46 8.46 -5.54 7.14
CA GLN A 46 9.03 -6.33 6.05
C GLN A 46 10.28 -5.68 5.46
N ASP A 47 10.23 -4.36 5.24
CA ASP A 47 11.36 -3.61 4.69
C ASP A 47 11.45 -2.23 5.33
N LYS A 48 12.67 -1.71 5.46
CA LYS A 48 12.95 -0.41 6.08
C LYS A 48 14.15 0.23 5.43
N THR A 49 13.95 1.47 4.99
CA THR A 49 14.99 2.35 4.47
C THR A 49 15.00 3.68 5.23
N GLU A 50 15.80 4.64 4.76
CA GLU A 50 15.77 6.02 5.27
C GLU A 50 14.53 6.80 4.78
N THR A 51 13.88 6.35 3.71
CA THR A 51 12.77 7.08 3.07
C THR A 51 11.41 6.46 3.33
N TYR A 52 11.34 5.14 3.56
CA TYR A 52 10.08 4.45 3.80
C TYR A 52 10.20 3.23 4.72
N ARG A 53 9.05 2.76 5.18
CA ARG A 53 8.90 1.45 5.82
C ARG A 53 7.73 0.71 5.20
N LEU A 54 7.91 -0.59 4.97
CA LEU A 54 6.88 -1.47 4.42
C LEU A 54 6.47 -2.48 5.48
N TYR A 55 5.17 -2.55 5.75
CA TYR A 55 4.58 -3.46 6.71
C TYR A 55 3.60 -4.40 6.01
N TYR A 56 3.55 -5.63 6.48
CA TYR A 56 2.58 -6.62 6.06
C TYR A 56 1.67 -6.98 7.23
N SER A 57 0.41 -7.27 6.92
CA SER A 57 -0.56 -7.89 7.79
C SER A 57 -1.37 -8.91 6.99
N PHE A 58 -2.10 -9.79 7.66
CA PHE A 58 -2.95 -10.76 6.97
C PHE A 58 -3.96 -10.08 6.02
N ASP A 59 -4.51 -8.94 6.45
CA ASP A 59 -5.60 -8.23 5.77
C ASP A 59 -5.12 -7.07 4.87
N GLY A 60 -3.82 -6.81 4.79
CA GLY A 60 -3.32 -5.62 4.09
C GLY A 60 -1.83 -5.36 4.16
N VAL A 61 -1.44 -4.22 3.59
CA VAL A 61 -0.06 -3.72 3.56
C VAL A 61 -0.05 -2.24 4.00
N GLY A 62 0.97 -1.87 4.77
CA GLY A 62 1.17 -0.51 5.29
C GLY A 62 2.46 0.10 4.78
N ILE A 63 2.44 1.39 4.44
CA ILE A 63 3.60 2.13 3.93
C ILE A 63 3.78 3.41 4.74
N ASP A 64 4.91 3.54 5.41
CA ASP A 64 5.33 4.81 6.02
C ASP A 64 6.17 5.60 5.02
N ILE A 65 5.87 6.88 4.84
CA ILE A 65 6.68 7.87 4.14
C ILE A 65 7.38 8.72 5.21
N ILE A 66 8.67 8.43 5.46
CA ILE A 66 9.37 8.91 6.66
C ILE A 66 9.48 10.44 6.72
N GLU A 67 9.82 11.08 5.60
CA GLU A 67 10.02 12.53 5.59
C GLU A 67 8.73 13.34 5.77
N ASP A 68 7.60 12.79 5.31
CA ASP A 68 6.30 13.47 5.36
C ASP A 68 5.55 13.17 6.66
N ASN A 69 6.06 12.21 7.45
CA ASN A 69 5.39 11.62 8.59
C ASN A 69 3.96 11.16 8.22
N ILE A 70 3.86 10.41 7.13
CA ILE A 70 2.59 9.92 6.59
C ILE A 70 2.60 8.40 6.57
N HIS A 71 1.47 7.82 6.96
CA HIS A 71 1.21 6.41 6.86
C HIS A 71 0.05 6.13 5.90
N ILE A 72 0.24 5.19 4.98
CA ILE A 72 -0.77 4.73 4.03
C ILE A 72 -1.08 3.25 4.32
N ILE A 73 -2.34 2.93 4.56
CA ILE A 73 -2.84 1.56 4.71
C ILE A 73 -3.58 1.16 3.45
N LEU A 74 -3.31 -0.03 2.91
CA LEU A 74 -4.09 -0.66 1.85
C LEU A 74 -4.62 -2.01 2.39
N THR A 75 -5.94 -2.19 2.45
CA THR A 75 -6.55 -3.40 3.01
C THR A 75 -7.72 -3.91 2.17
N THR A 76 -8.05 -5.18 2.35
CA THR A 76 -9.37 -5.72 2.00
C THR A 76 -10.26 -5.61 3.24
N SER A 77 -11.42 -4.96 3.18
CA SER A 77 -12.25 -4.74 4.37
C SER A 77 -13.38 -5.73 4.57
N ASN A 78 -13.95 -5.67 5.78
CA ASN A 78 -15.30 -6.11 6.14
C ASN A 78 -15.71 -7.44 5.48
N ASN A 79 -14.98 -8.51 5.78
CA ASN A 79 -15.24 -9.90 5.35
C ASN A 79 -14.83 -10.25 3.91
N GLY A 80 -14.07 -9.40 3.22
CA GLY A 80 -13.36 -9.81 2.02
C GLY A 80 -12.37 -10.94 2.31
N THR A 81 -12.15 -11.84 1.35
CA THR A 81 -11.14 -12.89 1.49
C THR A 81 -9.76 -12.24 1.43
N PRO A 82 -8.93 -12.36 2.49
CA PRO A 82 -7.61 -11.76 2.50
C PRO A 82 -6.75 -12.30 1.37
N PHE A 83 -5.96 -11.43 0.75
CA PHE A 83 -5.06 -11.84 -0.29
C PHE A 83 -3.89 -12.65 0.26
N HIS A 84 -3.32 -13.49 -0.61
CA HIS A 84 -2.09 -14.22 -0.30
C HIS A 84 -0.96 -13.23 0.03
N GLN A 85 -0.11 -13.57 1.01
CA GLN A 85 0.97 -12.69 1.49
C GLN A 85 1.83 -12.09 0.35
N TYR A 86 2.22 -12.91 -0.62
CA TYR A 86 3.04 -12.45 -1.76
C TYR A 86 2.33 -11.43 -2.64
N LEU A 87 1.00 -11.46 -2.72
CA LEU A 87 0.23 -10.46 -3.44
C LEU A 87 0.23 -9.13 -2.68
N TRP A 88 0.06 -9.16 -1.36
CA TRP A 88 0.16 -7.94 -0.54
C TRP A 88 1.55 -7.30 -0.60
N LEU A 89 2.61 -8.10 -0.48
CA LEU A 89 3.98 -7.60 -0.63
C LEU A 89 4.23 -7.04 -2.04
N PHE A 90 3.71 -7.70 -3.08
CA PHE A 90 3.79 -7.20 -4.45
C PHE A 90 3.09 -5.84 -4.61
N ILE A 91 1.87 -5.70 -4.09
CA ILE A 91 1.11 -4.43 -4.10
C ILE A 91 1.88 -3.33 -3.35
N GLY A 92 2.42 -3.66 -2.17
CA GLY A 92 3.21 -2.72 -1.36
C GLY A 92 4.46 -2.23 -2.08
N GLN A 93 5.25 -3.14 -2.67
CA GLN A 93 6.44 -2.79 -3.43
C GLN A 93 6.11 -1.97 -4.69
N ASN A 94 5.03 -2.30 -5.42
CA ASN A 94 4.58 -1.48 -6.55
C ASN A 94 4.18 -0.06 -6.11
N SER A 95 3.48 0.06 -4.97
CA SER A 95 3.06 1.35 -4.41
C SER A 95 4.26 2.20 -4.01
N ILE A 96 5.28 1.62 -3.37
CA ILE A 96 6.54 2.31 -3.04
C ILE A 96 7.22 2.84 -4.30
N ARG A 97 7.34 2.01 -5.35
CA ARG A 97 7.93 2.45 -6.64
C ARG A 97 7.17 3.61 -7.27
N GLN A 98 5.86 3.63 -7.12
CA GLN A 98 5.03 4.72 -7.60
C GLN A 98 5.27 6.02 -6.82
N ILE A 99 5.50 5.94 -5.51
CA ILE A 99 5.71 7.10 -4.62
C ILE A 99 7.11 7.72 -4.81
N PHE A 100 8.17 6.89 -4.80
CA PHE A 100 9.55 7.37 -4.61
C PHE A 100 10.44 7.33 -5.86
N ASP A 101 10.07 6.56 -6.90
CA ASP A 101 10.68 6.35 -8.23
C ASP A 101 10.69 4.83 -8.56
N LYS A 102 10.62 4.48 -9.85
CA LYS A 102 10.59 3.10 -10.33
C LYS A 102 11.87 2.32 -10.01
N GLU A 103 12.97 2.98 -9.67
CA GLU A 103 14.25 2.33 -9.33
C GLU A 103 14.49 2.19 -7.81
N THR A 104 13.57 2.68 -6.96
CA THR A 104 13.74 2.65 -5.48
C THR A 104 13.83 1.23 -4.93
N ILE A 105 13.22 0.25 -5.59
CA ILE A 105 13.34 -1.17 -5.25
C ILE A 105 14.03 -1.85 -6.44
N SER A 106 15.19 -2.44 -6.20
CA SER A 106 15.93 -3.19 -7.22
C SER A 106 15.13 -4.42 -7.68
N GLU A 107 15.29 -4.79 -8.96
CA GLU A 107 14.56 -5.95 -9.53
C GLU A 107 14.90 -7.28 -8.84
N ASP A 108 16.08 -7.39 -8.21
CA ASP A 108 16.49 -8.59 -7.46
C ASP A 108 15.76 -8.74 -6.12
N ASN A 109 15.35 -7.62 -5.50
CA ASN A 109 14.59 -7.60 -4.25
C ASN A 109 13.07 -7.63 -4.47
N ARG A 110 12.64 -7.67 -5.74
CA ARG A 110 11.23 -7.57 -6.10
C ARG A 110 10.53 -8.91 -5.98
N ILE A 111 9.44 -8.93 -5.22
CA ILE A 111 8.52 -10.07 -5.20
C ILE A 111 7.96 -10.28 -6.60
N ARG A 112 8.04 -11.51 -7.09
CA ARG A 112 7.45 -11.92 -8.37
C ARG A 112 6.23 -12.78 -8.06
N ILE A 113 5.08 -12.40 -8.61
CA ILE A 113 3.87 -13.21 -8.55
C ILE A 113 3.67 -13.98 -9.86
N SER A 114 3.02 -15.13 -9.79
CA SER A 114 2.76 -15.95 -10.98
C SER A 114 1.83 -15.23 -11.97
N HIS A 115 1.91 -15.61 -13.25
CA HIS A 115 1.00 -15.08 -14.27
C HIS A 115 -0.48 -15.33 -13.92
N LYS A 116 -0.78 -16.49 -13.30
CA LYS A 116 -2.12 -16.82 -12.81
C LYS A 116 -2.59 -15.82 -11.75
N MET A 117 -1.76 -15.56 -10.73
CA MET A 117 -2.09 -14.61 -9.66
C MET A 117 -2.28 -13.19 -10.20
N MET A 118 -1.45 -12.77 -11.17
CA MET A 118 -1.60 -11.49 -11.85
C MET A 118 -2.93 -11.40 -12.63
N LYS A 119 -3.27 -12.45 -13.39
CA LYS A 119 -4.52 -12.50 -14.16
C LYS A 119 -5.76 -12.46 -13.25
N GLU A 120 -5.72 -13.14 -12.12
CA GLU A 120 -6.84 -13.23 -11.17
C GLU A 120 -7.04 -11.97 -10.34
N ASN A 121 -5.97 -11.19 -10.09
CA ASN A 121 -6.00 -10.06 -9.15
C ASN A 121 -5.64 -8.71 -9.79
N GLY A 122 -5.45 -8.65 -11.11
CA GLY A 122 -4.97 -7.46 -11.82
C GLY A 122 -5.85 -6.23 -11.61
N GLU A 123 -7.17 -6.40 -11.51
CA GLU A 123 -8.10 -5.30 -11.25
C GLU A 123 -7.93 -4.69 -9.85
N SER A 124 -7.71 -5.55 -8.84
CA SER A 124 -7.43 -5.14 -7.46
C SER A 124 -6.09 -4.40 -7.35
N ILE A 125 -5.04 -4.94 -7.97
CA ILE A 125 -3.72 -4.32 -8.03
C ILE A 125 -3.84 -2.92 -8.65
N GLY A 126 -4.46 -2.82 -9.84
CA GLY A 126 -4.64 -1.54 -10.52
C GLY A 126 -5.52 -0.55 -9.75
N THR A 127 -6.44 -1.03 -8.91
CA THR A 127 -7.26 -0.17 -8.05
C THR A 127 -6.45 0.46 -6.93
N PHE A 128 -5.60 -0.32 -6.26
CA PHE A 128 -4.70 0.24 -5.24
C PHE A 128 -3.70 1.21 -5.85
N GLU A 129 -3.12 0.91 -7.02
CA GLU A 129 -2.24 1.85 -7.73
C GLU A 129 -2.96 3.16 -8.07
N ARG A 130 -4.25 3.11 -8.43
CA ARG A 130 -5.08 4.31 -8.61
C ARG A 130 -5.37 5.06 -7.32
N HIS A 131 -5.59 4.35 -6.20
CA HIS A 131 -5.75 5.00 -4.89
C HIS A 131 -4.46 5.74 -4.49
N ILE A 132 -3.30 5.10 -4.67
CA ILE A 132 -2.00 5.75 -4.47
C ILE A 132 -1.86 6.98 -5.38
N SER A 133 -2.24 6.91 -6.65
CA SER A 133 -2.26 8.09 -7.54
C SER A 133 -3.14 9.24 -7.07
N LYS A 134 -4.20 8.98 -6.31
CA LYS A 134 -5.04 10.05 -5.73
C LYS A 134 -4.38 10.65 -4.49
N ILE A 135 -3.81 9.79 -3.65
CA ILE A 135 -3.10 10.15 -2.43
C ILE A 135 -1.85 10.97 -2.74
N MET A 136 -1.20 10.69 -3.88
CA MET A 136 0.01 11.38 -4.31
C MET A 136 -0.31 12.45 -5.37
N ALA A 137 0.09 13.68 -5.15
CA ALA A 137 0.17 14.72 -6.16
C ALA A 137 1.43 14.52 -7.01
N PHE A 138 1.25 14.02 -8.22
CA PHE A 138 2.30 13.96 -9.23
C PHE A 138 2.19 15.18 -10.15
N SER A 139 3.23 16.00 -10.21
CA SER A 139 3.33 17.07 -11.20
C SER A 139 3.53 16.45 -12.59
N SER A 140 2.79 16.89 -13.59
CA SER A 140 3.00 16.53 -15.00
C SER A 140 4.36 16.96 -15.52
#